data_AF-A0A7W6GF75-F1
#
_entry.id   AF-A0A7W6GF75-F1
#
_cell.length_a   1.000
_cell.length_b   1.000
_cell.length_c   1.000
_cell.angle_alpha   90.00
_cell.angle_beta   90.00
_cell.angle_gamma   90.00
#
_symmetry.space_group_name_H-M   'P 1'
#
loop_
_entity.id
_entity.type
_entity.pdbx_description
1 polymer ?
#
loop_
_entity_poly.entity_id
_entity_poly.type
_entity_poly.pdbx_seq_one_letter_code
_entity_poly.pdbx_strand_id
1 'polypeptide(L)'
;MARDAAERPVPTGAQSPIAALARLALAHERAGRYRDAWAAWEELRSSHPERSDWNAPLAASYLRFALEWTADAEEGSLREAEEALVRGVAILTVDLAAQSDDVARLMLVARACEQRCILRAFGEGWTRSVRDALDAGAPVSATGDRRQVSAAGAAATVALDLVAISAPSLAPLAPELAQSCLRLAATLQAVGSQTQAKELLLRAETVLRGPRPAPSRPKLVAIDGDLQEGDDRTPPRRPALSIVTSLTA
;
A
#
# COMPACT_ATOMS: atom_id res chain seq x y z
N MET A 1 -57.64 -11.83 -45.00
CA MET A 1 -56.22 -11.67 -45.39
C MET A 1 -55.45 -11.14 -44.19
N ALA A 2 -55.01 -12.05 -43.31
CA ALA A 2 -54.14 -11.72 -42.19
C ALA A 2 -52.69 -11.95 -42.64
N ARG A 3 -51.85 -10.91 -42.58
CA ARG A 3 -50.41 -11.04 -42.81
C ARG A 3 -49.78 -11.43 -41.48
N ASP A 4 -49.39 -12.69 -41.41
CA ASP A 4 -48.53 -13.26 -40.39
C ASP A 4 -47.15 -12.57 -40.47
N ALA A 5 -46.92 -11.62 -39.58
CA ALA A 5 -45.61 -11.05 -39.34
C ALA A 5 -44.90 -11.98 -38.36
N ALA A 6 -44.19 -12.97 -38.91
CA ALA A 6 -43.29 -13.82 -38.14
C ALA A 6 -42.24 -12.93 -37.46
N GLU A 7 -42.42 -12.69 -36.16
CA GLU A 7 -41.40 -12.20 -35.25
C GLU A 7 -40.18 -13.12 -35.38
N ARG A 8 -39.12 -12.61 -36.00
CA ARG A 8 -37.82 -13.27 -35.95
C ARG A 8 -37.34 -13.22 -34.51
N PRO A 9 -36.98 -14.35 -33.89
CA PRO A 9 -36.39 -14.33 -32.57
C PRO A 9 -35.08 -13.54 -32.64
N VAL A 10 -35.00 -12.47 -31.85
CA VAL A 10 -33.74 -11.77 -31.57
C VAL A 10 -32.80 -12.79 -30.91
N PRO A 11 -31.58 -12.99 -31.41
CA PRO A 11 -30.66 -13.95 -30.81
C PRO A 11 -30.23 -13.44 -29.43
N THR A 12 -30.89 -13.96 -28.40
CA THR A 12 -30.45 -13.88 -27.01
C THR A 12 -29.21 -14.77 -26.84
N GLY A 13 -28.04 -14.15 -26.59
CA GLY A 13 -26.97 -14.84 -25.86
C GLY A 13 -25.61 -15.04 -26.54
N ALA A 14 -25.26 -14.33 -27.62
CA ALA A 14 -23.86 -14.28 -28.05
C ALA A 14 -23.06 -13.41 -27.06
N GLN A 15 -22.48 -14.02 -26.02
CA GLN A 15 -21.57 -13.34 -25.11
C GLN A 15 -20.42 -12.75 -25.94
N SER A 16 -20.14 -11.45 -25.78
CA SER A 16 -19.03 -10.79 -26.48
C SER A 16 -17.74 -11.59 -26.30
N PRO A 17 -16.98 -11.88 -27.38
CA PRO A 17 -15.75 -12.67 -27.29
C PRO A 17 -14.75 -12.06 -26.29
N ILE A 18 -14.73 -10.72 -26.17
CA ILE A 18 -13.96 -9.97 -25.16
C ILE A 18 -14.38 -10.36 -23.74
N ALA A 19 -15.69 -10.37 -23.47
CA ALA A 19 -16.23 -10.69 -22.15
C ALA A 19 -16.06 -12.18 -21.80
N ALA A 20 -16.00 -13.06 -22.81
CA ALA A 20 -15.68 -14.46 -22.62
C ALA A 20 -14.21 -14.65 -22.21
N LEU A 21 -13.27 -14.01 -22.92
CA LEU A 21 -11.85 -14.09 -22.64
C LEU A 21 -11.49 -13.47 -21.27
N ALA A 22 -12.10 -12.34 -20.90
CA ALA A 22 -11.90 -11.73 -19.58
C ALA A 22 -12.39 -12.64 -18.44
N ARG A 23 -13.54 -13.32 -18.62
CA ARG A 23 -14.03 -14.30 -17.64
C ARG A 23 -13.14 -15.54 -17.57
N LEU A 24 -12.59 -15.97 -18.70
CA LEU A 24 -11.63 -17.08 -18.76
C LEU A 24 -10.37 -16.73 -17.97
N ALA A 25 -9.80 -15.53 -18.18
CA ALA A 25 -8.64 -15.06 -17.44
C ALA A 25 -8.87 -15.07 -15.91
N LEU A 26 -10.01 -14.53 -15.46
CA LEU A 26 -10.42 -14.56 -14.05
C LEU A 26 -10.61 -16.00 -13.53
N ALA A 27 -11.11 -16.91 -14.37
CA ALA A 27 -11.28 -18.32 -13.99
C ALA A 27 -9.93 -19.03 -13.82
N HIS A 28 -8.96 -18.77 -14.70
CA HIS A 28 -7.59 -19.27 -14.55
C HIS A 28 -6.94 -18.75 -13.26
N GLU A 29 -7.10 -17.45 -12.97
CA GLU A 29 -6.57 -16.83 -11.77
C GLU A 29 -7.13 -17.45 -10.48
N ARG A 30 -8.45 -17.64 -10.40
CA ARG A 30 -9.09 -18.31 -9.25
C ARG A 30 -8.66 -19.78 -9.08
N ALA A 31 -8.18 -20.40 -10.15
CA ALA A 31 -7.67 -21.76 -10.13
C ALA A 31 -6.15 -21.83 -9.87
N GLY A 32 -5.49 -20.71 -9.57
CA GLY A 32 -4.03 -20.63 -9.38
C GLY A 32 -3.23 -20.76 -10.68
N ARG A 33 -3.89 -20.81 -11.85
CA ARG A 33 -3.24 -20.96 -13.17
C ARG A 33 -2.83 -19.60 -13.72
N TYR A 34 -1.89 -18.96 -13.04
CA TYR A 34 -1.50 -17.59 -13.34
C TYR A 34 -0.96 -17.38 -14.75
N ARG A 35 -0.15 -18.31 -15.28
CA ARG A 35 0.41 -18.20 -16.64
C ARG A 35 -0.68 -18.17 -17.72
N ASP A 36 -1.71 -19.00 -17.57
CA ASP A 36 -2.87 -19.00 -18.46
C ASP A 36 -3.67 -17.70 -18.33
N ALA A 37 -3.84 -17.20 -17.09
CA ALA A 37 -4.52 -15.93 -16.85
C ALA A 37 -3.77 -14.76 -17.51
N TRP A 38 -2.45 -14.72 -17.40
CA TRP A 38 -1.61 -13.70 -18.05
C TRP A 38 -1.73 -13.76 -19.57
N ALA A 39 -1.68 -14.96 -20.15
CA ALA A 39 -1.84 -15.13 -21.60
C ALA A 39 -3.17 -14.55 -22.10
N ALA A 40 -4.28 -14.85 -21.40
CA ALA A 40 -5.59 -14.32 -21.75
C ALA A 40 -5.70 -12.79 -21.59
N TRP A 41 -5.13 -12.24 -20.52
CA TRP A 41 -5.09 -10.78 -20.31
C TRP A 41 -4.20 -10.06 -21.33
N GLU A 42 -3.04 -10.63 -21.68
CA GLU A 42 -2.12 -10.09 -22.68
C GLU A 42 -2.72 -10.16 -24.09
N GLU A 43 -3.49 -11.21 -24.40
CA GLU A 43 -4.25 -11.31 -25.64
C GLU A 43 -5.32 -10.21 -25.72
N LEU A 44 -6.06 -9.96 -24.64
CA LEU A 44 -7.02 -8.86 -24.57
C LEU A 44 -6.35 -7.50 -24.81
N ARG A 45 -5.23 -7.24 -24.13
CA ARG A 45 -4.46 -6.01 -24.26
C ARG A 45 -3.88 -5.83 -25.67
N SER A 46 -3.42 -6.90 -26.29
CA SER A 46 -2.82 -6.85 -27.64
C SER A 46 -3.88 -6.70 -28.74
N SER A 47 -5.04 -7.33 -28.56
CA SER A 47 -6.13 -7.29 -29.54
C SER A 47 -6.98 -6.02 -29.45
N HIS A 48 -6.96 -5.35 -28.29
CA HIS A 48 -7.73 -4.12 -28.02
C HIS A 48 -6.83 -3.07 -27.33
N PRO A 49 -5.77 -2.58 -28.01
CA PRO A 49 -4.78 -1.67 -27.43
C PRO A 49 -5.35 -0.29 -27.06
N GLU A 50 -6.49 0.09 -27.64
CA GLU A 50 -7.22 1.32 -27.31
C GLU A 50 -7.85 1.30 -25.91
N ARG A 51 -7.92 0.12 -25.27
CA ARG A 51 -8.50 -0.10 -23.96
C ARG A 51 -7.41 -0.34 -22.91
N SER A 52 -7.27 0.61 -21.98
CA SER A 52 -6.34 0.49 -20.85
C SER A 52 -6.92 -0.23 -19.65
N ASP A 53 -8.21 -0.54 -19.63
CA ASP A 53 -8.87 -1.19 -18.49
C ASP A 53 -8.44 -2.66 -18.27
N TRP A 54 -7.64 -3.22 -19.20
CA TRP A 54 -6.96 -4.51 -19.05
C TRP A 54 -5.68 -4.44 -18.22
N ASN A 55 -5.09 -3.27 -18.03
CA ASN A 55 -3.83 -3.12 -17.30
C ASN A 55 -3.98 -3.44 -15.82
N ALA A 56 -5.03 -2.89 -15.18
CA ALA A 56 -5.30 -3.15 -13.77
C ALA A 56 -5.48 -4.65 -13.43
N PRO A 57 -6.33 -5.43 -14.13
CA PRO A 57 -6.46 -6.86 -13.86
C PRO A 57 -5.20 -7.66 -14.22
N LEU A 58 -4.49 -7.32 -15.31
CA LEU A 58 -3.22 -7.99 -15.66
C LEU A 58 -2.17 -7.76 -14.56
N ALA A 59 -2.01 -6.52 -14.11
CA ALA A 59 -1.08 -6.18 -13.04
C ALA A 59 -1.46 -6.87 -11.72
N ALA A 60 -2.75 -6.87 -11.36
CA ALA A 60 -3.23 -7.58 -10.17
C ALA A 60 -2.94 -9.08 -10.25
N SER A 61 -3.06 -9.68 -11.43
CA SER A 61 -2.75 -11.10 -11.66
C SER A 61 -1.27 -11.41 -11.42
N TYR A 62 -0.36 -10.58 -11.96
CA TYR A 62 1.09 -10.68 -11.70
C TYR A 62 1.43 -10.51 -10.21
N LEU A 63 0.87 -9.47 -9.57
CA LEU A 63 1.15 -9.20 -8.16
C LEU A 63 0.59 -10.27 -7.24
N ARG A 64 -0.59 -10.82 -7.53
CA ARG A 64 -1.18 -11.89 -6.72
C ARG A 64 -0.34 -13.16 -6.77
N PHE A 65 0.08 -13.60 -7.95
CA PHE A 65 1.02 -14.71 -8.09
C PHE A 65 2.27 -14.50 -7.23
N ALA A 66 2.92 -13.34 -7.37
CA ALA A 66 4.14 -13.07 -6.63
C ALA A 66 3.89 -13.02 -5.11
N LEU A 67 2.79 -12.42 -4.67
CA LEU A 67 2.44 -12.31 -3.25
C LEU A 67 2.12 -13.68 -2.64
N GLU A 68 1.38 -14.52 -3.35
CA GLU A 68 1.10 -15.91 -2.93
C GLU A 68 2.39 -16.73 -2.90
N TRP A 69 3.25 -16.60 -3.91
CA TRP A 69 4.58 -17.21 -3.91
C TRP A 69 5.42 -16.74 -2.70
N THR A 70 5.41 -15.44 -2.38
CA THR A 70 6.11 -14.94 -1.18
C THR A 70 5.49 -15.41 0.13
N ALA A 71 4.21 -15.78 0.15
CA ALA A 71 3.48 -16.22 1.32
C ALA A 71 3.66 -17.70 1.64
N ASP A 72 3.79 -18.60 0.67
CA ASP A 72 3.95 -20.03 0.96
C ASP A 72 4.99 -20.77 0.10
N ALA A 73 5.70 -20.05 -0.79
CA ALA A 73 6.69 -20.60 -1.72
C ALA A 73 6.10 -21.79 -2.53
N GLU A 74 5.01 -21.50 -3.25
CA GLU A 74 4.35 -22.46 -4.13
C GLU A 74 5.09 -22.64 -5.48
N GLU A 75 4.38 -23.19 -6.47
CA GLU A 75 4.85 -23.42 -7.83
C GLU A 75 5.46 -22.17 -8.47
N GLY A 76 6.59 -22.35 -9.16
CA GLY A 76 7.33 -21.28 -9.83
C GLY A 76 8.70 -21.04 -9.21
N SER A 77 9.54 -20.29 -9.94
CA SER A 77 10.89 -19.95 -9.48
C SER A 77 10.92 -18.58 -8.80
N LEU A 78 11.89 -18.37 -7.90
CA LEU A 78 12.20 -17.05 -7.34
C LEU A 78 12.31 -15.97 -8.42
N ARG A 79 12.98 -16.31 -9.54
CA ARG A 79 13.14 -15.41 -10.68
C ARG A 79 11.79 -15.02 -11.28
N GLU A 80 10.88 -15.96 -11.43
CA GLU A 80 9.55 -15.72 -11.99
C GLU A 80 8.70 -14.86 -11.06
N ALA A 81 8.73 -15.13 -9.75
CA ALA A 81 8.06 -14.29 -8.75
C ALA A 81 8.58 -12.85 -8.80
N GLU A 82 9.89 -12.66 -8.92
CA GLU A 82 10.47 -11.32 -9.04
C GLU A 82 10.11 -10.62 -10.37
N GLU A 83 10.15 -11.35 -11.49
CA GLU A 83 9.72 -10.84 -12.79
C GLU A 83 8.25 -10.40 -12.75
N ALA A 84 7.39 -11.17 -12.08
CA ALA A 84 5.99 -10.82 -11.89
C ALA A 84 5.82 -9.54 -11.04
N LEU A 85 6.58 -9.37 -9.95
CA LEU A 85 6.59 -8.12 -9.17
C LEU A 85 6.96 -6.92 -10.06
N VAL A 86 8.02 -7.06 -10.87
CA VAL A 86 8.49 -5.99 -11.75
C VAL A 86 7.44 -5.66 -12.82
N ARG A 87 6.84 -6.67 -13.47
CA ARG A 87 5.80 -6.47 -14.48
C ARG A 87 4.56 -5.81 -13.89
N GLY A 88 4.08 -6.29 -12.74
CA GLY A 88 2.92 -5.72 -12.05
C GLY A 88 3.14 -4.26 -11.68
N VAL A 89 4.29 -3.93 -11.07
CA VAL A 89 4.64 -2.54 -10.73
C VAL A 89 4.76 -1.67 -11.98
N ALA A 90 5.42 -2.15 -13.04
CA ALA A 90 5.59 -1.39 -14.27
C ALA A 90 4.24 -1.01 -14.90
N ILE A 91 3.31 -1.95 -14.96
CA ILE A 91 1.95 -1.71 -15.49
C ILE A 91 1.21 -0.69 -14.60
N LEU A 92 1.18 -0.89 -13.28
CA LEU A 92 0.50 0.03 -12.37
C LEU A 92 1.09 1.44 -12.40
N THR A 93 2.41 1.56 -12.57
CA THR A 93 3.10 2.86 -12.58
C THR A 93 2.75 3.67 -13.83
N VAL A 94 2.57 3.02 -14.98
CA VAL A 94 2.08 3.67 -16.20
C VAL A 94 0.67 4.23 -15.99
N ASP A 95 -0.21 3.47 -15.37
CA ASP A 95 -1.59 3.92 -15.10
C ASP A 95 -1.65 4.99 -13.98
N LEU A 96 -0.73 4.95 -13.01
CA LEU A 96 -0.60 5.94 -11.93
C LEU A 96 -0.26 7.35 -12.45
N ALA A 97 0.48 7.45 -13.55
CA ALA A 97 0.79 8.74 -14.16
C ALA A 97 -0.48 9.51 -14.57
N ALA A 98 -1.60 8.82 -14.79
CA ALA A 98 -2.90 9.43 -15.08
C ALA A 98 -3.77 9.67 -13.84
N GLN A 99 -3.49 9.00 -12.71
CA GLN A 99 -4.32 8.99 -11.49
C GLN A 99 -3.44 8.85 -10.24
N SER A 100 -2.75 9.93 -9.84
CA SER A 100 -1.75 9.93 -8.75
C SER A 100 -2.31 9.68 -7.34
N ASP A 101 -3.62 9.75 -7.19
CA ASP A 101 -4.29 9.75 -5.88
C ASP A 101 -4.96 8.40 -5.58
N ASP A 102 -4.73 7.38 -6.42
CA ASP A 102 -5.21 6.01 -6.18
C ASP A 102 -4.35 5.33 -5.09
N VAL A 103 -4.71 5.60 -3.84
CA VAL A 103 -4.03 5.09 -2.64
C VAL A 103 -3.97 3.56 -2.61
N ALA A 104 -5.02 2.89 -3.09
CA ALA A 104 -5.05 1.43 -3.13
C ALA A 104 -3.99 0.88 -4.09
N ARG A 105 -3.85 1.52 -5.26
CA ARG A 105 -2.81 1.17 -6.24
C ARG A 105 -1.41 1.50 -5.73
N LEU A 106 -1.23 2.65 -5.07
CA LEU A 106 0.05 3.01 -4.44
C LEU A 106 0.45 1.99 -3.37
N MET A 107 -0.50 1.51 -2.56
CA MET A 107 -0.24 0.46 -1.57
C MET A 107 0.19 -0.85 -2.23
N LEU A 108 -0.42 -1.25 -3.35
CA LEU A 108 0.02 -2.44 -4.10
C LEU A 108 1.45 -2.29 -4.64
N VAL A 109 1.78 -1.10 -5.17
CA VAL A 109 3.15 -0.80 -5.64
C VAL A 109 4.15 -0.85 -4.49
N ALA A 110 3.83 -0.22 -3.35
CA ALA A 110 4.68 -0.23 -2.17
C ALA A 110 4.92 -1.65 -1.67
N ARG A 111 3.86 -2.46 -1.58
CA ARG A 111 3.95 -3.86 -1.16
C ARG A 111 4.80 -4.70 -2.11
N ALA A 112 4.66 -4.50 -3.42
CA ALA A 112 5.43 -5.22 -4.42
C ALA A 112 6.92 -4.86 -4.38
N CYS A 113 7.24 -3.57 -4.22
CA CYS A 113 8.62 -3.11 -4.05
C CYS A 113 9.25 -3.67 -2.76
N GLU A 114 8.49 -3.69 -1.66
CA GLU A 114 8.92 -4.29 -0.39
C GLU A 114 9.25 -5.78 -0.57
N GLN A 115 8.33 -6.55 -1.16
CA GLN A 115 8.56 -7.98 -1.42
C GLN A 115 9.78 -8.21 -2.30
N ARG A 116 9.96 -7.40 -3.33
CA ARG A 116 11.15 -7.50 -4.18
C ARG A 116 12.44 -7.24 -3.42
N CYS A 117 12.45 -6.27 -2.50
CA CYS A 117 13.60 -6.01 -1.63
C CYS A 117 13.93 -7.23 -0.75
N ILE A 118 12.91 -7.83 -0.14
CA ILE A 118 13.02 -9.03 0.69
C ILE A 118 13.55 -10.21 -0.14
N LEU A 119 12.97 -10.47 -1.31
CA LEU A 119 13.42 -11.54 -2.21
C LEU A 119 14.85 -11.34 -2.67
N ARG A 120 15.27 -10.09 -2.93
CA ARG A 120 16.67 -9.79 -3.26
C ARG A 120 17.61 -10.01 -2.09
N ALA A 121 17.15 -9.84 -0.85
CA ALA A 121 17.97 -9.99 0.35
C ALA A 121 18.15 -11.45 0.76
N PHE A 122 17.11 -12.27 0.61
CA PHE A 122 17.12 -13.65 1.11
C PHE A 122 17.19 -14.71 0.00
N GLY A 123 16.76 -14.37 -1.22
CA GLY A 123 16.77 -15.28 -2.37
C GLY A 123 16.11 -16.62 -2.06
N GLU A 124 16.80 -17.71 -2.38
CA GLU A 124 16.38 -19.09 -2.07
C GLU A 124 16.36 -19.37 -0.55
N GLY A 125 16.97 -18.51 0.28
CA GLY A 125 16.87 -18.55 1.74
C GLY A 125 15.55 -17.98 2.28
N TRP A 126 14.67 -17.46 1.41
CA TRP A 126 13.34 -17.02 1.80
C TRP A 126 12.48 -18.21 2.25
N THR A 127 12.14 -18.23 3.54
CA THR A 127 11.39 -19.32 4.18
C THR A 127 10.36 -18.75 5.14
N ARG A 128 9.40 -19.58 5.58
CA ARG A 128 8.41 -19.19 6.59
C ARG A 128 9.06 -18.68 7.88
N SER A 129 10.15 -19.31 8.34
CA SER A 129 10.87 -18.86 9.54
C SER A 129 11.55 -17.50 9.37
N VAL A 130 12.13 -17.23 8.20
CA VAL A 130 12.70 -15.91 7.87
C VAL A 130 11.59 -14.86 7.86
N ARG A 131 10.43 -15.18 7.29
CA ARG A 131 9.27 -14.29 7.29
C ARG A 131 8.78 -13.99 8.70
N ASP A 132 8.56 -15.01 9.52
CA ASP A 132 8.10 -14.86 10.90
C ASP A 132 9.09 -14.02 11.71
N ALA A 133 10.39 -14.21 11.48
CA ALA A 133 11.44 -13.40 12.09
C ALA A 133 11.37 -11.93 11.64
N LEU A 134 11.22 -11.66 10.34
CA LEU A 134 11.06 -10.28 9.84
C LEU A 134 9.77 -9.63 10.35
N ASP A 135 8.68 -10.37 10.43
CA ASP A 135 7.41 -9.88 10.97
C ASP A 135 7.51 -9.54 12.47
N ALA A 136 8.34 -10.28 13.21
CA ALA A 136 8.71 -9.98 14.59
C ALA A 136 9.79 -8.90 14.74
N GLY A 137 10.35 -8.38 13.63
CA GLY A 137 11.48 -7.44 13.64
C GLY A 137 12.80 -8.04 14.15
N ALA A 138 12.92 -9.37 14.15
CA ALA A 138 14.10 -10.08 14.59
C ALA A 138 15.22 -10.02 13.52
N PRO A 139 16.51 -10.01 13.94
CA PRO A 139 17.61 -9.96 13.00
C PRO A 139 17.71 -11.27 12.21
N VAL A 140 17.80 -11.15 10.88
CA VAL A 140 18.01 -12.28 9.96
C VAL A 140 19.26 -12.03 9.14
N SER A 141 20.01 -13.07 8.80
CA SER A 141 21.16 -12.95 7.91
C SER A 141 20.69 -12.92 6.45
N ALA A 142 21.09 -11.89 5.71
CA ALA A 142 20.83 -11.78 4.28
C ALA A 142 21.96 -12.40 3.45
N THR A 143 21.60 -13.02 2.33
CA THR A 143 22.52 -13.67 1.37
C THR A 143 22.67 -12.88 0.08
N GLY A 144 21.78 -11.91 -0.15
CA GLY A 144 21.69 -11.11 -1.36
C GLY A 144 22.80 -10.09 -1.57
N ASP A 145 22.93 -9.62 -2.81
CA ASP A 145 23.82 -8.51 -3.15
C ASP A 145 23.36 -7.20 -2.49
N ARG A 146 24.21 -6.63 -1.64
CA ARG A 146 23.90 -5.43 -0.85
C ARG A 146 23.45 -4.24 -1.70
N ARG A 147 24.01 -4.06 -2.90
CA ARG A 147 23.67 -2.92 -3.77
C ARG A 147 22.27 -3.10 -4.35
N GLN A 148 21.96 -4.31 -4.83
CA GLN A 148 20.62 -4.63 -5.34
C GLN A 148 19.55 -4.51 -4.26
N VAL A 149 19.82 -5.00 -3.06
CA VAL A 149 18.89 -4.89 -1.92
C VAL A 149 18.68 -3.43 -1.53
N SER A 150 19.74 -2.63 -1.47
CA SER A 150 19.62 -1.20 -1.13
C SER A 150 18.85 -0.42 -2.21
N ALA A 151 19.04 -0.75 -3.49
CA ALA A 151 18.28 -0.14 -4.58
C ALA A 151 16.80 -0.52 -4.54
N ALA A 152 16.48 -1.80 -4.31
CA ALA A 152 15.11 -2.26 -4.14
C ALA A 152 14.46 -1.64 -2.89
N GLY A 153 15.23 -1.49 -1.80
CA GLY A 153 14.77 -0.85 -0.58
C GLY A 153 14.47 0.64 -0.77
N ALA A 154 15.33 1.37 -1.51
CA ALA A 154 15.05 2.76 -1.87
C ALA A 154 13.74 2.89 -2.68
N ALA A 155 13.49 1.99 -3.63
CA ALA A 155 12.24 1.98 -4.40
C ALA A 155 11.00 1.72 -3.50
N ALA A 156 11.10 0.79 -2.55
CA ALA A 156 10.04 0.51 -1.59
C ALA A 156 9.76 1.71 -0.68
N THR A 157 10.81 2.36 -0.17
CA THR A 157 10.72 3.58 0.65
C THR A 157 10.02 4.71 -0.10
N VAL A 158 10.36 4.95 -1.37
CA VAL A 158 9.71 5.97 -2.19
C VAL A 158 8.22 5.65 -2.42
N ALA A 159 7.88 4.38 -2.67
CA ALA A 159 6.50 3.99 -2.86
C ALA A 159 5.67 4.15 -1.57
N LEU A 160 6.24 3.86 -0.40
CA LEU A 160 5.61 4.13 0.89
C LEU A 160 5.41 5.63 1.14
N ASP A 161 6.37 6.47 0.75
CA ASP A 161 6.25 7.93 0.85
C ASP A 161 5.12 8.46 -0.03
N LEU A 162 4.95 7.92 -1.25
CA LEU A 162 3.83 8.28 -2.12
C LEU A 162 2.48 7.91 -1.50
N VAL A 163 2.35 6.73 -0.88
CA VAL A 163 1.13 6.40 -0.11
C VAL A 163 0.88 7.44 0.98
N ALA A 164 1.92 7.77 1.75
CA ALA A 164 1.80 8.68 2.88
C ALA A 164 1.35 10.10 2.45
N ILE A 165 1.79 10.55 1.28
CA ILE A 165 1.46 11.85 0.69
C ILE A 165 0.05 11.85 0.10
N SER A 166 -0.32 10.80 -0.64
CA SER A 166 -1.60 10.75 -1.37
C SER A 166 -2.79 10.30 -0.51
N ALA A 167 -2.55 9.71 0.67
CA ALA A 167 -3.62 9.24 1.52
C ALA A 167 -4.36 10.39 2.23
N PRO A 168 -5.70 10.50 2.10
CA PRO A 168 -6.47 11.54 2.78
C PRO A 168 -6.50 11.34 4.31
N SER A 169 -6.29 10.10 4.76
CA SER A 169 -6.07 9.73 6.16
C SER A 169 -5.19 8.50 6.21
N LEU A 170 -4.16 8.53 7.05
CA LEU A 170 -3.29 7.38 7.29
C LEU A 170 -3.85 6.42 8.33
N ALA A 171 -4.85 6.83 9.11
CA ALA A 171 -5.42 6.01 10.17
C ALA A 171 -5.82 4.58 9.72
N PRO A 172 -6.53 4.38 8.59
CA PRO A 172 -6.91 3.03 8.15
C PRO A 172 -5.76 2.20 7.57
N LEU A 173 -4.62 2.82 7.25
CA LEU A 173 -3.45 2.16 6.64
C LEU A 173 -2.27 2.07 7.61
N ALA A 174 -2.40 2.66 8.80
CA ALA A 174 -1.30 2.83 9.73
C ALA A 174 -0.66 1.49 10.15
N PRO A 175 -1.44 0.44 10.49
CA PRO A 175 -0.86 -0.86 10.82
C PRO A 175 -0.05 -1.46 9.66
N GLU A 176 -0.60 -1.45 8.45
CA GLU A 176 0.03 -2.02 7.26
C GLU A 176 1.28 -1.27 6.84
N LEU A 177 1.24 0.06 6.87
CA LEU A 177 2.39 0.93 6.56
C LEU A 177 3.50 0.77 7.60
N ALA A 178 3.16 0.71 8.88
CA ALA A 178 4.13 0.49 9.94
C ALA A 178 4.80 -0.88 9.79
N GLN A 179 4.01 -1.94 9.56
CA GLN A 179 4.56 -3.28 9.37
C GLN A 179 5.47 -3.36 8.14
N SER A 180 5.09 -2.70 7.04
CA SER A 180 5.91 -2.64 5.82
C SER A 180 7.23 -1.90 6.09
N CYS A 181 7.21 -0.80 6.84
CA CYS A 181 8.41 -0.10 7.28
C CYS A 181 9.31 -0.99 8.16
N LEU A 182 8.73 -1.75 9.10
CA LEU A 182 9.47 -2.64 10.01
C LEU A 182 10.17 -3.77 9.25
N ARG A 183 9.46 -4.48 8.37
CA ARG A 183 10.05 -5.54 7.54
C ARG A 183 11.16 -5.03 6.65
N LEU A 184 10.95 -3.85 6.04
CA LEU A 184 11.97 -3.24 5.19
C LEU A 184 13.19 -2.79 6.00
N ALA A 185 12.99 -2.23 7.20
CA ALA A 185 14.08 -1.87 8.10
C ALA A 185 14.91 -3.09 8.50
N ALA A 186 14.28 -4.18 8.93
CA ALA A 186 14.96 -5.43 9.29
C ALA A 186 15.75 -6.01 8.09
N THR A 187 15.16 -5.98 6.89
CA THR A 187 15.82 -6.40 5.65
C THR A 187 17.05 -5.54 5.33
N LEU A 188 16.96 -4.22 5.50
CA LEU A 188 18.08 -3.31 5.27
C LEU A 188 19.17 -3.44 6.35
N GLN A 189 18.81 -3.72 7.60
CA GLN A 189 19.77 -4.05 8.66
C GLN A 189 20.55 -5.32 8.34
N ALA A 190 19.86 -6.35 7.83
CA ALA A 190 20.46 -7.62 7.44
C ALA A 190 21.58 -7.47 6.40
N VAL A 191 21.47 -6.47 5.50
CA VAL A 191 22.51 -6.15 4.51
C VAL A 191 23.44 -5.00 4.94
N GLY A 192 23.35 -4.54 6.18
CA GLY A 192 24.22 -3.50 6.75
C GLY A 192 23.86 -2.06 6.38
N SER A 193 22.69 -1.80 5.81
CA SER A 193 22.18 -0.46 5.45
C SER A 193 21.52 0.22 6.65
N GLN A 194 22.28 0.43 7.72
CA GLN A 194 21.80 0.88 9.03
C GLN A 194 21.10 2.25 9.02
N THR A 195 21.61 3.21 8.23
CA THR A 195 21.04 4.56 8.16
C THR A 195 19.60 4.52 7.62
N GLN A 196 19.39 3.86 6.48
CA GLN A 196 18.06 3.74 5.86
C GLN A 196 17.10 2.94 6.76
N ALA A 197 17.59 1.89 7.42
CA ALA A 197 16.77 1.13 8.36
C ALA A 197 16.31 1.99 9.54
N LYS A 198 17.18 2.82 10.11
CA LYS A 198 16.82 3.72 11.21
C LYS A 198 15.75 4.72 10.81
N GLU A 199 15.83 5.27 9.60
CA GLU A 199 14.80 6.16 9.05
C GLU A 199 13.44 5.46 8.94
N LEU A 200 13.41 4.21 8.46
CA LEU A 200 12.18 3.42 8.37
C LEU A 200 11.59 3.08 9.74
N LEU A 201 12.43 2.77 10.73
CA LEU A 201 11.95 2.55 12.11
C LEU A 201 11.26 3.80 12.69
N LEU A 202 11.86 4.98 12.47
CA LEU A 202 11.26 6.26 12.88
C LEU A 202 9.93 6.52 12.16
N ARG A 203 9.83 6.16 10.87
CA ARG A 203 8.58 6.26 10.11
C ARG A 203 7.51 5.32 10.66
N ALA A 204 7.85 4.06 10.95
CA ALA A 204 6.91 3.10 11.55
C ALA A 204 6.35 3.62 12.87
N GLU A 205 7.22 4.14 13.75
CA GLU A 205 6.82 4.75 15.02
C GLU A 205 5.91 5.98 14.83
N THR A 206 6.23 6.82 13.84
CA THR A 206 5.42 8.01 13.51
C THR A 206 4.04 7.64 13.01
N VAL A 207 3.95 6.63 12.13
CA VAL A 207 2.69 6.13 11.58
C VAL A 207 1.82 5.52 12.70
N LEU A 208 2.40 4.70 13.57
CA LEU A 208 1.67 4.07 14.69
C LEU A 208 1.19 5.07 15.74
N ARG A 209 1.96 6.13 16.01
CA ARG A 209 1.56 7.18 16.96
C ARG A 209 0.46 8.09 16.42
N GLY A 210 0.25 8.12 15.11
CA GLY A 210 -0.68 9.03 14.46
C GLY A 210 -0.23 10.51 14.57
N PRO A 211 -1.05 11.46 14.07
CA PRO A 211 -0.77 12.88 14.25
C PRO A 211 -0.74 13.19 15.75
N ARG A 212 0.43 13.64 16.22
CA ARG A 212 0.61 14.09 17.61
C ARG A 212 -0.49 15.11 17.90
N PRO A 213 -1.31 14.96 18.96
CA PRO A 213 -2.28 15.98 19.30
C PRO A 213 -1.52 17.30 19.41
N ALA A 214 -1.99 18.33 18.69
CA ALA A 214 -1.39 19.64 18.77
C ALA A 214 -1.25 20.00 20.25
N PRO A 215 -0.10 20.56 20.70
CA PRO A 215 0.02 21.02 22.07
C PRO A 215 -1.20 21.90 22.36
N SER A 216 -1.94 21.59 23.42
CA SER A 216 -3.17 22.28 23.75
C SER A 216 -2.89 23.77 23.71
N ARG A 217 -3.49 24.50 22.75
CA ARG A 217 -3.29 25.94 22.66
C ARG A 217 -3.65 26.50 24.03
N PRO A 218 -2.77 27.32 24.66
CA PRO A 218 -3.07 27.91 25.96
C PRO A 218 -4.43 28.59 25.87
N LYS A 219 -5.38 28.13 26.67
CA LYS A 219 -6.71 28.74 26.77
C LYS A 219 -6.60 29.90 27.74
N LEU A 220 -6.92 31.10 27.28
CA LEU A 220 -7.14 32.24 28.15
C LEU A 220 -8.47 32.02 28.86
N VAL A 221 -8.42 31.82 30.18
CA VAL A 221 -9.62 31.76 31.01
C VAL A 221 -9.71 33.09 31.74
N ALA A 222 -10.86 33.75 31.62
CA ALA A 222 -11.18 34.89 32.45
C ALA A 222 -11.39 34.37 33.87
N ILE A 223 -10.56 34.82 34.81
CA ILE A 223 -10.84 34.64 36.23
C ILE A 223 -11.71 35.83 36.61
N ASP A 224 -12.99 35.57 36.85
CA ASP A 224 -13.84 36.54 37.53
C ASP A 224 -13.27 36.67 38.95
N GLY A 225 -12.70 37.83 39.26
CA GLY A 225 -12.26 38.11 40.62
C GLY A 225 -13.49 38.16 41.52
N ASP A 226 -13.53 37.29 42.52
CA ASP A 226 -14.59 37.31 43.54
C ASP A 226 -14.65 38.70 44.17
N LEU A 227 -15.68 39.47 43.80
CA LEU A 227 -16.05 40.66 44.53
C LEU A 227 -16.72 40.20 45.82
N GLN A 228 -16.03 40.32 46.95
CA GLN A 228 -16.70 40.29 48.25
C GLN A 228 -17.75 41.41 48.26
N GLU A 229 -19.02 41.06 48.45
CA GLU A 229 -20.13 42.01 48.57
C GLU A 229 -19.83 43.04 49.66
N GLY A 230 -19.47 44.26 49.26
CA GLY A 230 -19.21 45.38 50.18
C GLY A 230 -18.11 46.36 49.77
N ASP A 231 -17.30 46.08 48.74
CA ASP A 231 -16.24 47.01 48.30
C ASP A 231 -16.70 47.89 47.13
N ASP A 232 -16.97 49.18 47.41
CA ASP A 232 -17.52 50.19 46.49
C ASP A 232 -16.45 50.76 45.52
N ARG A 233 -15.53 49.89 45.08
CA ARG A 233 -14.48 50.23 44.12
C ARG A 233 -14.90 49.77 42.73
N THR A 234 -14.91 50.73 41.79
CA THR A 234 -15.17 50.50 40.37
C THR A 234 -14.39 49.27 39.88
N PRO A 235 -15.04 48.27 39.25
CA PRO A 235 -14.34 47.06 38.82
C PRO A 235 -13.20 47.42 37.86
N PRO A 236 -12.07 46.70 37.91
CA PRO A 236 -10.98 46.95 36.98
C PRO A 236 -11.48 46.76 35.55
N ARG A 237 -11.28 47.76 34.69
CA ARG A 237 -11.73 47.78 33.27
C ARG A 237 -11.12 46.69 32.38
N ARG A 238 -10.33 45.76 32.94
CA ARG A 238 -9.79 44.60 32.21
C ARG A 238 -9.84 43.36 33.12
N PRO A 239 -10.43 42.24 32.67
CA PRO A 239 -10.36 40.98 33.40
C PRO A 239 -8.90 40.55 33.53
N ALA A 240 -8.52 40.01 34.70
CA ALA A 240 -7.22 39.41 34.90
C ALA A 240 -7.18 38.09 34.11
N LEU A 241 -6.45 38.11 32.99
CA LEU A 241 -6.22 36.92 32.18
C LEU A 241 -5.04 36.15 32.77
N SER A 242 -5.26 34.91 33.19
CA SER A 242 -4.17 33.99 33.51
C SER A 242 -4.01 32.97 32.39
N ILE A 243 -2.76 32.66 32.05
CA ILE A 243 -2.44 31.57 31.12
C ILE A 243 -2.39 30.30 31.94
N VAL A 244 -3.39 29.43 31.78
CA VAL A 244 -3.36 28.08 32.35
C VAL A 244 -2.75 27.14 31.31
N THR A 245 -1.51 26.73 31.54
CA THR A 245 -0.92 25.56 30.89
C THR A 245 -1.24 24.35 31.76
N SER A 246 -2.26 23.56 31.41
CA SER A 246 -2.54 22.31 32.13
C SER A 246 -1.39 21.32 31.90
N LEU A 247 -0.51 21.19 32.90
CA LEU A 247 0.39 20.05 33.11
C LEU A 247 -0.10 19.35 34.37
N THR A 248 -1.15 18.56 34.25
CA THR A 248 -1.53 17.52 35.22
C THR A 248 -2.37 16.49 34.47
N ALA A 249 -2.09 15.22 34.81
CA ALA A 249 -2.40 13.98 34.10
C ALA A 249 -3.87 13.73 33.76
#